data_AF-A0A1Q7TER7-F1
#
_entry.id   AF-A0A1Q7TER7-F1
#
_cell.length_a   1.000
_cell.length_b   1.000
_cell.length_c   1.000
_cell.angle_alpha   90.00
_cell.angle_beta   90.00
_cell.angle_gamma   90.00
#
_symmetry.space_group_name_H-M   'P 1'
#
loop_
_entity.id
_entity.type
_entity.pdbx_description
1 polymer ?
#
loop_
_entity_poly.entity_id
_entity_poly.type
_entity_poly.pdbx_seq_one_letter_code
_entity_poly.pdbx_strand_id
1 'polypeptide(L)'
;MASVALGALSKVSFLPIGLPAILAFLVVGWRGRFAKRVLWLVGTGAATGLLVTVPWWSVNYRAAMSLAQFASGFVRHDFPWLTESFWRLFGPPVAALVVLLAVALAQRRQLLRQAMSSSQRLVVFSTCVAGAVPLFLLHFVGSNHNMRLVSPALIPSILGASLLAHEAGVVRVRGAVAIAGTVVVLQGAYMIHHFETSTIDLWDWDPLLELCDQHGLRDPVVKHLGQAIAFNPPAVSYPWIRRGRTVHDSWLWRFEQGPIDWDRIGREVSTADVVVTAPGYTGDPDDKEPLDNQHNAELVSRLETLFAFEPPTELRLGRFDTRVLVFFRRRAR
;
A
#
# COMPACT_ATOMS: atom_id res chain seq x y z
N MET A 1 -17.42 11.15 1.12
CA MET A 1 -17.76 9.91 1.84
C MET A 1 -17.78 8.69 0.92
N ALA A 2 -18.40 8.74 -0.27
CA ALA A 2 -18.15 7.73 -1.32
C ALA A 2 -16.65 7.52 -1.59
N SER A 3 -15.86 8.59 -1.54
CA SER A 3 -14.38 8.56 -1.59
C SER A 3 -13.70 7.83 -0.43
N VAL A 4 -14.26 7.88 0.79
CA VAL A 4 -13.74 7.16 1.97
C VAL A 4 -14.02 5.66 1.82
N ALA A 5 -15.16 5.32 1.22
CA ALA A 5 -15.51 3.93 0.94
C ALA A 5 -14.69 3.32 -0.20
N LEU A 6 -14.53 4.04 -1.31
CA LEU A 6 -13.60 3.64 -2.38
C LEU A 6 -12.16 3.57 -1.85
N GLY A 7 -11.79 4.46 -0.92
CA GLY A 7 -10.52 4.40 -0.20
C GLY A 7 -10.38 3.17 0.71
N ALA A 8 -11.45 2.78 1.41
CA ALA A 8 -11.46 1.58 2.23
C ALA A 8 -11.39 0.29 1.39
N LEU A 9 -11.87 0.30 0.15
CA LEU A 9 -11.63 -0.80 -0.80
C LEU A 9 -10.18 -0.84 -1.31
N SER A 10 -9.50 0.30 -1.39
CA SER A 10 -8.14 0.37 -1.94
C SER A 10 -7.04 0.13 -0.90
N LYS A 11 -7.23 0.56 0.35
CA LYS A 11 -6.24 0.38 1.43
C LYS A 11 -6.90 0.21 2.80
N VAL A 12 -6.37 -0.74 3.56
CA VAL A 12 -6.78 -1.04 4.95
C VAL A 12 -6.69 0.19 5.86
N SER A 13 -5.71 1.06 5.62
CA SER A 13 -5.50 2.28 6.41
C SER A 13 -6.63 3.29 6.29
N PHE A 14 -7.52 3.24 5.30
CA PHE A 14 -8.63 4.19 5.19
C PHE A 14 -9.69 4.05 6.28
N LEU A 15 -9.89 2.84 6.83
CA LEU A 15 -10.83 2.62 7.93
C LEU A 15 -10.42 3.38 9.21
N PRO A 16 -9.19 3.25 9.74
CA PRO A 16 -8.76 4.00 10.91
C PRO A 16 -8.65 5.52 10.69
N ILE A 17 -8.77 6.01 9.46
CA ILE A 17 -8.73 7.45 9.12
C ILE A 17 -10.13 8.02 8.99
N GLY A 18 -10.94 7.33 8.17
CA GLY A 18 -12.30 7.73 7.87
C GLY A 18 -13.16 7.70 9.12
N LEU A 19 -13.02 6.65 9.95
CA LEU A 19 -13.89 6.47 11.11
C LEU A 19 -13.74 7.58 12.17
N PRO A 20 -12.53 7.94 12.64
CA PRO A 20 -12.38 9.01 13.63
C PRO A 20 -12.77 10.39 13.07
N ALA A 21 -12.50 10.65 11.79
CA ALA A 21 -12.91 11.89 11.14
C ALA A 21 -14.45 11.98 11.02
N ILE A 22 -15.12 10.89 10.66
CA ILE A 22 -16.58 10.79 10.62
C ILE A 22 -17.16 10.97 12.02
N LEU A 23 -16.60 10.29 13.04
CA LEU A 23 -17.07 10.36 14.42
C LEU A 23 -16.87 11.76 15.02
N ALA A 24 -15.71 12.39 14.84
CA ALA A 24 -15.46 13.76 15.27
C ALA A 24 -16.44 14.74 14.62
N PHE A 25 -16.67 14.59 13.31
CA PHE A 25 -17.65 15.39 12.58
C PHE A 25 -19.07 15.19 13.10
N LEU A 26 -19.50 13.95 13.38
CA LEU A 26 -20.82 13.66 13.92
C LEU A 26 -21.00 14.20 15.34
N VAL A 27 -20.02 14.00 16.24
CA VAL A 27 -20.09 14.46 17.63
C VAL A 27 -20.13 15.99 17.71
N VAL A 28 -19.27 16.66 16.95
CA VAL A 28 -19.21 18.13 16.98
C VAL A 28 -20.31 18.75 16.12
N GLY A 29 -20.71 18.11 15.02
CA GLY A 29 -21.83 18.52 14.16
C GLY A 29 -23.20 18.30 14.78
N TRP A 30 -23.33 17.39 15.75
CA TRP A 30 -24.53 17.23 16.56
C TRP A 30 -24.63 18.28 17.68
N ARG A 31 -23.48 18.77 18.18
CA ARG A 31 -23.39 19.82 19.21
C ARG A 31 -23.43 21.24 18.64
N GLY A 32 -22.80 21.48 17.50
CA GLY A 32 -22.93 22.72 16.73
C GLY A 32 -24.21 22.66 15.91
N ARG A 33 -24.98 23.73 15.83
CA ARG A 33 -26.23 23.79 15.03
C ARG A 33 -25.94 23.75 13.52
N PHE A 34 -25.27 22.71 13.03
CA PHE A 34 -25.09 22.48 11.60
C PHE A 34 -26.45 22.21 10.97
N ALA A 35 -26.63 22.67 9.73
CA ALA A 35 -27.86 22.44 9.00
C ALA A 35 -28.13 20.92 8.93
N LYS A 36 -29.36 20.49 9.27
CA LYS A 36 -29.81 19.09 9.17
C LYS A 36 -29.45 18.46 7.81
N ARG A 37 -29.45 19.28 6.75
CA ARG A 37 -29.05 18.89 5.39
C ARG A 37 -27.60 18.39 5.28
N VAL A 38 -26.66 18.98 6.02
CA VAL A 38 -25.24 18.56 6.03
C VAL A 38 -25.07 17.23 6.75
N LEU A 39 -25.70 17.06 7.92
CA LEU A 39 -25.74 15.80 8.65
C LEU A 39 -26.35 14.68 7.80
N TRP A 40 -27.45 14.97 7.08
CA TRP A 40 -28.11 14.02 6.20
C TRP A 40 -27.23 13.62 5.00
N LEU A 41 -26.56 14.57 4.35
CA LEU A 41 -25.62 14.29 3.25
C LEU A 41 -24.42 13.45 3.70
N VAL A 42 -23.91 13.71 4.91
CA VAL A 42 -22.80 12.94 5.48
C VAL A 42 -23.25 11.54 5.88
N GLY A 43 -24.42 11.42 6.53
CA GLY A 43 -24.99 10.13 6.94
C GLY A 43 -25.31 9.23 5.74
N THR A 44 -25.96 9.77 4.71
CA THR A 44 -26.23 9.03 3.47
C THR A 44 -24.95 8.65 2.74
N GLY A 45 -23.99 9.58 2.62
CA GLY A 45 -22.69 9.26 2.02
C GLY A 45 -21.89 8.20 2.77
N ALA A 46 -21.99 8.15 4.09
CA ALA A 46 -21.38 7.10 4.91
C ALA A 46 -22.10 5.76 4.75
N ALA A 47 -23.44 5.76 4.75
CA ALA A 47 -24.25 4.56 4.55
C ALA A 47 -24.03 3.94 3.16
N THR A 48 -24.07 4.73 2.09
CA THR A 48 -23.74 4.28 0.73
C THR A 48 -22.32 3.73 0.68
N GLY A 49 -21.39 4.38 1.38
CA GLY A 49 -20.02 3.92 1.47
C GLY A 49 -19.88 2.53 2.10
N LEU A 50 -20.54 2.32 3.24
CA LEU A 50 -20.56 1.02 3.94
C LEU A 50 -21.22 -0.07 3.11
N LEU A 51 -22.31 0.23 2.40
CA LEU A 51 -22.99 -0.74 1.54
C LEU A 51 -22.10 -1.25 0.40
N VAL A 52 -21.17 -0.43 -0.08
CA VAL A 52 -20.21 -0.80 -1.13
C VAL A 52 -19.00 -1.56 -0.55
N THR A 53 -18.50 -1.16 0.63
CA THR A 53 -17.27 -1.74 1.19
C THR A 53 -17.49 -3.02 1.97
N VAL A 54 -18.56 -3.10 2.76
CA VAL A 54 -18.80 -4.21 3.70
C VAL A 54 -18.89 -5.57 3.00
N PRO A 55 -19.56 -5.73 1.83
CA PRO A 55 -19.61 -7.03 1.16
C PRO A 55 -18.22 -7.59 0.83
N TRP A 56 -17.34 -6.77 0.24
CA TRP A 56 -15.99 -7.22 -0.11
C TRP A 56 -15.15 -7.54 1.14
N TRP A 57 -15.18 -6.66 2.14
CA TRP A 57 -14.44 -6.84 3.39
C TRP A 57 -14.93 -8.05 4.18
N SER A 58 -16.22 -8.36 4.17
CA SER A 58 -16.77 -9.53 4.87
C SER A 58 -16.19 -10.85 4.36
N VAL A 59 -15.82 -10.90 3.07
CA VAL A 59 -15.22 -12.09 2.43
C VAL A 59 -13.69 -12.06 2.53
N ASN A 60 -13.06 -10.90 2.33
CA ASN A 60 -11.61 -10.79 2.11
C ASN A 60 -10.82 -10.26 3.31
N TYR A 61 -11.46 -9.96 4.45
CA TYR A 61 -10.81 -9.33 5.62
C TYR A 61 -9.51 -10.03 6.05
N ARG A 62 -9.51 -11.37 6.13
CA ARG A 62 -8.33 -12.12 6.58
C ARG A 62 -7.14 -11.93 5.65
N ALA A 63 -7.35 -12.07 4.35
CA ALA A 63 -6.31 -11.89 3.33
C ALA A 63 -5.82 -10.44 3.25
N ALA A 64 -6.74 -9.47 3.39
CA ALA A 64 -6.40 -8.05 3.40
C ALA A 64 -5.57 -7.67 4.64
N MET A 65 -5.91 -8.22 5.82
CA MET A 65 -5.17 -7.97 7.05
C MET A 65 -3.80 -8.66 7.05
N SER A 66 -3.69 -9.89 6.53
CA SER A 66 -2.39 -10.58 6.42
C SER A 66 -1.46 -9.83 5.46
N LEU A 67 -1.97 -9.34 4.33
CA LEU A 67 -1.21 -8.50 3.41
C LEU A 67 -0.79 -7.18 4.07
N ALA A 68 -1.68 -6.54 4.85
CA ALA A 68 -1.36 -5.29 5.54
C ALA A 68 -0.29 -5.48 6.63
N GLN A 69 -0.39 -6.53 7.44
CA GLN A 69 0.60 -6.90 8.45
C GLN A 69 1.96 -7.18 7.80
N PHE A 70 1.96 -7.97 6.74
CA PHE A 70 3.15 -8.25 5.94
C PHE A 70 3.77 -6.97 5.36
N ALA A 71 2.94 -6.12 4.75
CA ALA A 71 3.38 -4.84 4.18
C ALA A 71 3.96 -3.88 5.23
N SER A 72 3.46 -3.93 6.47
CA SER A 72 3.97 -3.09 7.57
C SER A 72 5.39 -3.45 8.01
N GLY A 73 5.84 -4.69 7.77
CA GLY A 73 7.18 -5.18 8.10
C GLY A 73 8.27 -4.88 7.06
N PHE A 74 7.96 -4.16 5.98
CA PHE A 74 8.97 -3.80 4.97
C PHE A 74 9.83 -2.61 5.40
N VAL A 75 11.03 -2.88 5.93
CA VAL A 75 12.02 -1.89 6.37
C VAL A 75 12.87 -1.34 5.21
N ARG A 76 12.24 -1.06 4.06
CA ARG A 76 12.99 -0.75 2.82
C ARG A 76 13.30 0.72 2.63
N HIS A 77 12.51 1.59 3.26
CA HIS A 77 12.65 3.04 3.15
C HIS A 77 13.08 3.62 4.50
N ASP A 78 14.39 3.85 4.65
CA ASP A 78 15.01 4.36 5.88
C ASP A 78 15.26 5.86 5.82
N PHE A 79 14.91 6.55 6.90
CA PHE A 79 15.11 7.99 7.09
C PHE A 79 16.57 8.42 6.78
N PRO A 80 16.84 9.60 6.15
CA PRO A 80 15.96 10.74 5.96
C PRO A 80 15.55 10.95 4.48
N TRP A 81 14.43 10.36 4.08
CA TRP A 81 13.85 10.58 2.74
C TRP A 81 12.67 11.58 2.79
N LEU A 82 12.27 12.14 3.94
CA LEU A 82 11.01 12.92 4.08
C LEU A 82 10.92 14.11 3.11
N THR A 83 12.04 14.79 2.85
CA THR A 83 12.13 15.83 1.81
C THR A 83 11.98 15.24 0.42
N GLU A 84 12.77 14.21 0.09
CA GLU A 84 12.73 13.56 -1.23
C GLU A 84 11.36 12.95 -1.53
N SER A 85 10.71 12.32 -0.55
CA SER A 85 9.39 11.74 -0.77
C SER A 85 8.25 12.74 -0.60
N PHE A 86 8.44 13.88 0.06
CA PHE A 86 7.51 15.00 -0.11
C PHE A 86 7.52 15.48 -1.57
N TRP A 87 8.72 15.61 -2.17
CA TRP A 87 8.86 15.93 -3.60
C TRP A 87 8.34 14.82 -4.51
N ARG A 88 8.63 13.54 -4.25
CA ARG A 88 8.10 12.40 -5.04
C ARG A 88 6.57 12.23 -4.87
N LEU A 89 6.01 12.49 -3.69
CA LEU A 89 4.58 12.31 -3.41
C LEU A 89 3.71 13.40 -4.01
N PHE A 90 4.15 14.66 -3.95
CA PHE A 90 3.38 15.80 -4.44
C PHE A 90 3.81 16.24 -5.84
N GLY A 91 5.05 15.97 -6.22
CA GLY A 91 5.70 16.65 -7.34
C GLY A 91 6.04 18.11 -6.98
N PRO A 92 7.06 18.71 -7.64
CA PRO A 92 7.44 20.08 -7.36
C PRO A 92 6.32 21.14 -7.41
N PRO A 93 5.36 21.07 -8.36
CA PRO A 93 4.30 22.06 -8.46
C PRO A 93 3.31 22.03 -7.28
N VAL A 94 2.92 20.85 -6.80
CA VAL A 94 1.94 20.73 -5.71
C VAL A 94 2.59 21.05 -4.36
N ALA A 95 3.86 20.68 -4.18
CA ALA A 95 4.65 21.10 -3.03
C ALA A 95 4.70 22.63 -2.89
N ALA A 96 5.01 23.34 -3.99
CA ALA A 96 5.01 24.81 -4.03
C ALA A 96 3.61 25.38 -3.72
N LEU A 97 2.55 24.79 -4.28
CA LEU A 97 1.17 25.22 -4.03
C LEU A 97 0.78 25.08 -2.55
N VAL A 98 1.17 23.99 -1.89
CA VAL A 98 0.91 23.76 -0.45
C VAL A 98 1.61 24.82 0.40
N VAL A 99 2.88 25.14 0.09
CA VAL A 99 3.64 26.18 0.80
C VAL A 99 2.99 27.56 0.61
N LEU A 100 2.66 27.92 -0.63
CA LEU A 100 1.99 29.19 -0.94
C LEU A 100 0.64 29.32 -0.25
N LEU A 101 -0.14 28.24 -0.20
CA LEU A 101 -1.41 28.19 0.51
C LEU A 101 -1.21 28.40 2.02
N ALA A 102 -0.21 27.75 2.63
CA ALA A 102 0.11 27.91 4.04
C ALA A 102 0.50 29.36 4.37
N VAL A 103 1.34 30.00 3.55
CA VAL A 103 1.72 31.41 3.70
C VAL A 103 0.49 32.33 3.58
N ALA A 104 -0.36 32.11 2.57
CA ALA A 104 -1.57 32.91 2.37
C ALA A 104 -2.56 32.78 3.54
N LEU A 105 -2.71 31.58 4.10
CA LEU A 105 -3.54 31.33 5.28
C LEU A 105 -2.97 31.99 6.54
N ALA A 106 -1.64 31.96 6.72
CA ALA A 106 -0.98 32.61 7.84
C ALA A 106 -1.16 34.14 7.80
N GLN A 107 -1.02 34.74 6.62
CA GLN A 107 -1.22 36.18 6.41
C GLN A 107 -2.68 36.62 6.67
N ARG A 108 -3.66 35.75 6.47
CA ARG A 108 -5.09 36.05 6.67
C ARG A 108 -5.69 35.50 7.98
N ARG A 109 -4.84 35.18 8.96
CA ARG A 109 -5.25 34.59 10.25
C ARG A 109 -6.30 35.42 11.01
N GLN A 110 -6.27 36.74 10.92
CA GLN A 110 -7.26 37.62 11.56
C GLN A 110 -8.65 37.51 10.91
N LEU A 111 -8.72 37.44 9.58
CA LEU A 111 -9.98 37.29 8.85
C LEU A 111 -10.62 35.92 9.12
N LEU A 112 -9.82 34.87 9.19
CA LEU A 112 -10.25 33.52 9.61
C LEU A 112 -10.86 33.49 11.02
N ARG A 113 -10.33 34.31 11.93
CA ARG A 113 -10.86 34.43 13.30
C ARG A 113 -12.25 35.08 13.33
N GLN A 114 -12.54 35.95 12.37
CA GLN A 114 -13.81 36.66 12.26
C GLN A 114 -14.86 35.88 11.45
N ALA A 115 -14.44 35.19 10.39
CA ALA A 115 -15.34 34.46 9.49
C ALA A 115 -15.92 33.16 10.10
N MET A 116 -15.12 32.45 10.90
CA MET A 116 -15.54 31.16 11.46
C MET A 116 -15.93 31.25 12.93
N SER A 117 -17.06 30.62 13.29
CA SER A 117 -17.41 30.42 14.70
C SER A 117 -16.41 29.49 15.41
N SER A 118 -16.30 29.64 16.74
CA SER A 118 -15.43 28.78 17.55
C SER A 118 -15.75 27.28 17.40
N SER A 119 -17.03 26.93 17.22
CA SER A 119 -17.46 25.56 16.99
C SER A 119 -17.01 25.03 15.62
N GLN A 120 -17.13 25.81 14.55
CA GLN A 120 -16.66 25.41 13.22
C GLN A 120 -15.15 25.21 13.17
N ARG A 121 -14.37 26.11 13.81
CA ARG A 121 -12.92 25.95 13.94
C ARG A 121 -12.54 24.66 14.67
N LEU A 122 -13.27 24.35 15.74
CA LEU A 122 -13.05 23.12 16.50
C LEU A 122 -13.35 21.88 15.66
N VAL A 123 -14.44 21.86 14.87
CA VAL A 123 -14.75 20.73 13.96
C VAL A 123 -13.62 20.52 12.96
N VAL A 124 -13.20 21.58 12.26
CA VAL A 124 -12.20 21.48 11.20
C VAL A 124 -10.87 21.02 11.79
N PHE A 125 -10.44 21.64 12.88
CA PHE A 125 -9.20 21.28 13.56
C PHE A 125 -9.25 19.83 14.09
N SER A 126 -10.32 19.45 14.80
CA SER A 126 -10.45 18.09 15.34
C SER A 126 -10.52 17.03 14.24
N THR A 127 -11.18 17.31 13.11
CA THR A 127 -11.27 16.38 11.97
C THR A 127 -9.92 16.21 11.27
N CYS A 128 -9.19 17.31 11.05
CA CYS A 128 -7.84 17.25 10.46
C CYS A 128 -6.84 16.57 11.39
N VAL A 129 -6.88 16.87 12.68
CA VAL A 129 -5.99 16.26 13.68
C VAL A 129 -6.30 14.78 13.85
N ALA A 130 -7.57 14.41 14.05
CA ALA A 130 -7.98 13.02 14.23
C ALA A 130 -7.76 12.17 12.98
N GLY A 131 -7.81 12.76 11.78
CA GLY A 131 -7.56 12.05 10.52
C GLY A 131 -6.08 11.94 10.15
N ALA A 132 -5.29 13.00 10.36
CA ALA A 132 -3.90 13.06 9.88
C ALA A 132 -2.87 12.63 10.94
N VAL A 133 -3.01 13.07 12.19
CA VAL A 133 -2.00 12.87 13.24
C VAL A 133 -1.76 11.38 13.54
N PRO A 134 -2.80 10.52 13.68
CA PRO A 134 -2.57 9.10 13.91
C PRO A 134 -1.72 8.44 12.82
N LEU A 135 -1.85 8.86 11.56
CA LEU A 135 -1.07 8.29 10.45
C LEU A 135 0.37 8.76 10.45
N PHE A 136 0.60 10.04 10.73
CA PHE A 136 1.96 10.54 10.91
C PHE A 136 2.63 9.83 12.10
N LEU A 137 1.94 9.67 13.22
CA LEU A 137 2.45 8.93 14.38
C LEU A 137 2.73 7.46 14.06
N LEU A 138 1.78 6.76 13.42
CA LEU A 138 1.98 5.37 12.98
C LEU A 138 3.14 5.23 12.01
N HIS A 139 3.37 6.25 11.18
CA HIS A 139 4.47 6.26 10.24
C HIS A 139 5.81 6.57 10.89
N PHE A 140 5.87 7.46 11.89
CA PHE A 140 7.09 7.73 12.66
C PHE A 140 7.47 6.58 13.60
N VAL A 141 6.50 5.81 14.08
CA VAL A 141 6.73 4.64 14.95
C VAL A 141 6.90 3.35 14.14
N GLY A 142 6.43 3.34 12.89
CA GLY A 142 6.50 2.19 12.00
C GLY A 142 7.91 1.94 11.48
N SER A 143 8.19 0.69 11.12
CA SER A 143 9.45 0.32 10.47
C SER A 143 9.40 0.48 8.95
N ASN A 144 8.20 0.54 8.36
CA ASN A 144 8.00 0.87 6.96
C ASN A 144 7.64 2.35 6.80
N HIS A 145 8.59 3.12 6.27
CA HIS A 145 8.37 4.52 6.03
C HIS A 145 8.06 4.88 4.57
N ASN A 146 7.36 4.02 3.83
CA ASN A 146 6.87 4.39 2.51
C ASN A 146 5.82 5.52 2.60
N MET A 147 6.01 6.63 1.88
CA MET A 147 5.04 7.75 1.82
C MET A 147 3.64 7.34 1.38
N ARG A 148 3.49 6.25 0.62
CA ARG A 148 2.18 5.70 0.24
C ARG A 148 1.33 5.31 1.44
N LEU A 149 1.92 5.12 2.62
CA LEU A 149 1.23 4.78 3.86
C LEU A 149 0.61 6.01 4.53
N VAL A 150 1.21 7.19 4.33
CA VAL A 150 0.75 8.48 4.89
C VAL A 150 -0.07 9.28 3.90
N SER A 151 -0.03 8.97 2.60
CA SER A 151 -0.82 9.67 1.59
C SER A 151 -2.32 9.81 1.91
N PRO A 152 -2.98 8.86 2.60
CA PRO A 152 -4.38 9.05 3.01
C PRO A 152 -4.57 10.17 4.06
N ALA A 153 -3.54 10.54 4.83
CA ALA A 153 -3.52 11.67 5.77
C ALA A 153 -3.69 13.02 5.05
N LEU A 154 -3.32 13.06 3.77
CA LEU A 154 -3.40 14.28 2.96
C LEU A 154 -4.83 14.66 2.65
N ILE A 155 -5.74 13.70 2.56
CA ILE A 155 -7.15 13.93 2.24
C ILE A 155 -7.81 14.85 3.30
N PRO A 156 -7.82 14.51 4.61
CA PRO A 156 -8.39 15.40 5.62
C PRO A 156 -7.61 16.72 5.74
N SER A 157 -6.30 16.71 5.50
CA SER A 157 -5.45 17.91 5.55
C SER A 157 -5.78 18.91 4.43
N ILE A 158 -5.94 18.43 3.20
CA ILE A 158 -6.31 19.22 2.01
C ILE A 158 -7.73 19.76 2.16
N LEU A 159 -8.66 18.94 2.66
CA LEU A 159 -10.04 19.38 2.92
C LEU A 159 -10.09 20.53 3.94
N GLY A 160 -9.36 20.39 5.05
CA GLY A 160 -9.25 21.45 6.05
C GLY A 160 -8.63 22.73 5.50
N ALA A 161 -7.50 22.60 4.80
CA ALA A 161 -6.81 23.74 4.18
C ALA A 161 -7.71 24.45 3.14
N SER A 162 -8.45 23.68 2.34
CA SER A 162 -9.37 24.21 1.31
C SER A 162 -10.52 25.00 1.93
N LEU A 163 -11.12 24.49 3.02
CA LEU A 163 -12.18 25.18 3.74
C LEU A 163 -11.65 26.49 4.36
N LEU A 164 -10.48 26.45 4.98
CA LEU A 164 -9.84 27.64 5.53
C LEU A 164 -9.54 28.66 4.42
N ALA A 165 -9.07 28.22 3.25
CA ALA A 165 -8.75 29.11 2.14
C ALA A 165 -10.00 29.78 1.55
N HIS A 166 -11.13 29.08 1.56
CA HIS A 166 -12.43 29.63 1.17
C HIS A 166 -12.90 30.71 2.16
N GLU A 167 -12.92 30.41 3.45
CA GLU A 167 -13.35 31.34 4.51
C GLU A 167 -12.41 32.56 4.64
N ALA A 168 -11.12 32.38 4.37
CA ALA A 168 -10.15 33.48 4.32
C ALA A 168 -10.29 34.34 3.05
N GLY A 169 -11.16 33.97 2.11
CA GLY A 169 -11.32 34.64 0.81
C GLY A 169 -10.08 34.58 -0.07
N VAL A 170 -9.18 33.62 0.17
CA VAL A 170 -7.95 33.40 -0.61
C VAL A 170 -8.30 32.82 -1.98
N VAL A 171 -9.31 31.95 -2.01
CA VAL A 171 -9.73 31.25 -3.24
C VAL A 171 -11.21 31.51 -3.51
N ARG A 172 -11.51 32.12 -4.66
CA ARG A 172 -12.88 32.22 -5.18
C ARG A 172 -13.30 30.89 -5.79
N VAL A 173 -14.54 30.47 -5.56
CA VAL A 173 -15.09 29.16 -5.98
C VAL A 173 -14.80 28.83 -7.45
N ARG A 174 -14.97 29.80 -8.37
CA ARG A 174 -14.70 29.59 -9.81
C ARG A 174 -13.22 29.36 -10.12
N GLY A 175 -12.31 30.07 -9.44
CA GLY A 175 -10.87 29.87 -9.56
C GLY A 175 -10.41 28.55 -8.93
N ALA A 176 -11.00 28.17 -7.80
CA ALA A 176 -10.77 26.88 -7.15
C ALA A 176 -11.10 25.71 -8.07
N VAL A 177 -12.26 25.78 -8.73
CA VAL A 177 -12.73 24.73 -9.65
C VAL A 177 -11.84 24.63 -10.89
N ALA A 178 -11.42 25.76 -11.46
CA ALA A 178 -10.50 25.77 -12.59
C ALA A 178 -9.14 25.16 -12.23
N ILE A 179 -8.55 25.56 -11.10
CA ILE A 179 -7.27 25.02 -10.63
C ILE A 179 -7.40 23.52 -10.32
N ALA A 180 -8.44 23.12 -9.59
CA ALA A 180 -8.68 21.71 -9.28
C ALA A 180 -8.90 20.87 -10.54
N GLY A 181 -9.67 21.39 -11.51
CA GLY A 181 -9.89 20.74 -12.81
C GLY A 181 -8.57 20.56 -13.57
N THR A 182 -7.76 21.60 -13.67
CA THR A 182 -6.44 21.53 -14.32
C THR A 182 -5.52 20.54 -13.62
N VAL A 183 -5.46 20.56 -12.28
CA VAL A 183 -4.65 19.60 -11.50
C VAL A 183 -5.13 18.16 -11.73
N VAL A 184 -6.44 17.91 -11.75
CA VAL A 184 -7.00 16.57 -12.01
C VAL A 184 -6.67 16.11 -13.43
N VAL A 185 -6.78 16.98 -14.43
CA VAL A 185 -6.44 16.65 -15.82
C VAL A 185 -4.94 16.34 -15.95
N LEU A 186 -4.07 17.18 -15.36
CA LEU A 186 -2.62 16.97 -15.41
C LEU A 186 -2.19 15.72 -14.64
N GLN A 187 -2.75 15.48 -13.45
CA GLN A 187 -2.54 14.25 -12.67
C GLN A 187 -3.05 13.03 -13.44
N GLY A 188 -4.22 13.12 -14.07
CA GLY A 188 -4.77 12.05 -14.90
C GLY A 188 -3.85 11.74 -16.08
N ALA A 189 -3.38 12.75 -16.80
CA ALA A 189 -2.45 12.58 -17.91
C ALA A 189 -1.10 11.99 -17.44
N TYR A 190 -0.56 12.46 -16.31
CA TYR A 190 0.65 11.92 -15.71
C TYR A 190 0.45 10.45 -15.28
N MET A 191 -0.68 10.11 -14.66
CA MET A 191 -0.99 8.74 -14.26
C MET A 191 -1.17 7.81 -15.46
N ILE A 192 -1.84 8.27 -16.54
CA ILE A 192 -1.98 7.50 -17.78
C ILE A 192 -0.58 7.25 -18.38
N HIS A 193 0.22 8.31 -18.52
CA HIS A 193 1.58 8.18 -19.04
C HIS A 193 2.44 7.26 -18.16
N HIS A 194 2.37 7.40 -16.83
CA HIS A 194 3.10 6.57 -15.89
C HIS A 194 2.62 5.11 -15.91
N PHE A 195 1.33 4.86 -16.12
CA PHE A 195 0.77 3.51 -16.24
C PHE A 195 1.19 2.85 -17.57
N GLU A 196 1.15 3.60 -18.68
CA GLU A 196 1.62 3.13 -19.98
C GLU A 196 3.12 2.86 -20.01
N THR A 197 3.89 3.62 -19.23
CA THR A 197 5.35 3.44 -19.06
C THR A 197 5.72 2.58 -17.87
N SER A 198 4.75 2.10 -17.08
CA SER A 198 5.01 1.30 -15.90
C SER A 198 5.62 -0.04 -16.28
N THR A 199 6.73 -0.36 -15.64
CA THR A 199 7.40 -1.66 -15.72
C THR A 199 6.89 -2.65 -14.67
N ILE A 200 5.82 -2.31 -13.94
CA ILE A 200 5.25 -3.21 -12.93
C ILE A 200 4.65 -4.42 -13.64
N ASP A 201 5.26 -5.57 -13.41
CA ASP A 201 4.84 -6.84 -13.96
C ASP A 201 4.16 -7.68 -12.88
N LEU A 202 2.86 -7.92 -13.02
CA LEU A 202 2.11 -8.77 -12.11
C LEU A 202 2.17 -10.21 -12.62
N TRP A 203 2.63 -11.12 -11.76
CA TRP A 203 2.79 -12.53 -12.10
C TRP A 203 1.58 -13.34 -11.67
N ASP A 204 1.13 -14.22 -12.55
CA ASP A 204 0.12 -15.22 -12.23
C ASP A 204 0.77 -16.46 -11.63
N TRP A 205 0.42 -16.77 -10.38
CA TRP A 205 0.96 -17.91 -9.63
C TRP A 205 0.06 -19.15 -9.68
N ASP A 206 -1.08 -19.13 -10.39
CA ASP A 206 -1.90 -20.33 -10.60
C ASP A 206 -1.10 -21.54 -11.15
N PRO A 207 -0.13 -21.37 -12.08
CA PRO A 207 0.68 -22.50 -12.56
C PRO A 207 1.45 -23.22 -11.45
N LEU A 208 1.93 -22.51 -10.42
CA LEU A 208 2.64 -23.13 -9.30
C LEU A 208 1.69 -24.01 -8.46
N LEU A 209 0.46 -23.54 -8.26
CA LEU A 209 -0.58 -24.31 -7.58
C LEU A 209 -0.93 -25.58 -8.38
N GLU A 210 -1.06 -25.47 -9.70
CA GLU A 210 -1.33 -26.62 -10.57
C GLU A 210 -0.19 -27.65 -10.54
N LEU A 211 1.06 -27.20 -10.55
CA LEU A 211 2.21 -28.09 -10.36
C LEU A 211 2.17 -28.76 -8.99
N CYS A 212 1.88 -28.03 -7.90
CA CYS A 212 1.74 -28.63 -6.58
C CYS A 212 0.65 -29.72 -6.56
N ASP A 213 -0.49 -29.48 -7.23
CA ASP A 213 -1.57 -30.46 -7.34
C ASP A 213 -1.15 -31.71 -8.13
N GLN A 214 -0.39 -31.55 -9.21
CA GLN A 214 0.19 -32.66 -9.98
C GLN A 214 1.18 -33.49 -9.14
N HIS A 215 1.93 -32.85 -8.25
CA HIS A 215 2.81 -33.52 -7.28
C HIS A 215 2.05 -34.06 -6.05
N GLY A 216 0.72 -33.92 -5.99
CA GLY A 216 -0.11 -34.37 -4.88
C GLY A 216 0.23 -33.65 -3.56
N LEU A 217 0.58 -32.36 -3.63
CA LEU A 217 0.84 -31.50 -2.48
C LEU A 217 -0.40 -30.67 -2.16
N ARG A 218 -1.13 -31.06 -1.10
CA ARG A 218 -2.36 -30.36 -0.69
C ARG A 218 -2.08 -29.08 0.09
N ASP A 219 -1.14 -29.17 1.04
CA ASP A 219 -0.72 -28.11 1.96
C ASP A 219 0.81 -27.92 1.93
N PRO A 220 1.37 -27.44 0.80
CA PRO A 220 2.82 -27.40 0.61
C PRO A 220 3.53 -26.40 1.52
N VAL A 221 4.75 -26.74 1.92
CA VAL A 221 5.74 -25.79 2.44
C VAL A 221 6.55 -25.23 1.27
N VAL A 222 6.22 -24.00 0.89
CA VAL A 222 6.91 -23.24 -0.16
C VAL A 222 7.94 -22.32 0.49
N LYS A 223 9.17 -22.37 -0.03
CA LYS A 223 10.24 -21.44 0.35
C LYS A 223 10.76 -20.74 -0.89
N HIS A 224 11.03 -19.44 -0.82
CA HIS A 224 11.65 -18.75 -1.94
C HIS A 224 12.80 -17.85 -1.56
N LEU A 225 13.72 -17.67 -2.51
CA LEU A 225 14.78 -16.68 -2.47
C LEU A 225 14.56 -15.68 -3.60
N GLY A 226 14.76 -14.42 -3.27
CA GLY A 226 14.46 -13.30 -4.14
C GLY A 226 13.17 -12.58 -3.77
N GLN A 227 12.95 -11.47 -4.46
CA GLN A 227 11.86 -10.57 -4.19
C GLN A 227 11.45 -9.80 -5.45
N ALA A 228 10.14 -9.62 -5.61
CA ALA A 228 9.52 -8.59 -6.43
C ALA A 228 8.20 -8.13 -5.79
N ILE A 229 7.61 -7.05 -6.31
CA ILE A 229 6.19 -6.73 -6.04
C ILE A 229 5.25 -7.91 -6.35
N ALA A 230 5.59 -8.70 -7.38
CA ALA A 230 4.86 -9.91 -7.78
C ALA A 230 5.48 -11.21 -7.25
N PHE A 231 6.64 -11.17 -6.59
CA PHE A 231 7.36 -12.33 -6.09
C PHE A 231 7.67 -12.15 -4.61
N ASN A 232 6.68 -12.47 -3.78
CA ASN A 232 6.73 -12.40 -2.32
C ASN A 232 5.68 -13.36 -1.74
N PRO A 233 5.75 -13.73 -0.44
CA PRO A 233 4.89 -14.75 0.10
C PRO A 233 3.38 -14.51 -0.12
N PRO A 234 2.83 -13.29 0.10
CA PRO A 234 1.42 -13.04 -0.23
C PRO A 234 1.06 -13.24 -1.69
N ALA A 235 1.92 -12.83 -2.63
CA ALA A 235 1.66 -12.98 -4.06
C ALA A 235 1.70 -14.46 -4.47
N VAL A 236 2.72 -15.19 -4.02
CA VAL A 236 2.91 -16.62 -4.30
C VAL A 236 1.79 -17.46 -3.66
N SER A 237 1.38 -17.12 -2.43
CA SER A 237 0.31 -17.83 -1.70
C SER A 237 -1.12 -17.49 -2.17
N TYR A 238 -1.30 -16.41 -2.93
CA TYR A 238 -2.62 -15.91 -3.32
C TYR A 238 -3.52 -16.97 -4.01
N PRO A 239 -3.02 -17.81 -4.94
CA PRO A 239 -3.83 -18.86 -5.58
C PRO A 239 -4.47 -19.82 -4.58
N TRP A 240 -3.75 -20.24 -3.54
CA TRP A 240 -4.28 -21.11 -2.48
C TRP A 240 -5.35 -20.41 -1.66
N ILE A 241 -5.06 -19.19 -1.20
CA ILE A 241 -5.98 -18.39 -0.38
C ILE A 241 -7.30 -18.17 -1.14
N ARG A 242 -7.23 -17.82 -2.42
CA ARG A 242 -8.39 -17.60 -3.29
C ARG A 242 -9.25 -18.86 -3.44
N ARG A 243 -8.65 -20.06 -3.40
CA ARG A 243 -9.36 -21.36 -3.45
C ARG A 243 -9.70 -21.93 -2.06
N GLY A 244 -9.51 -21.17 -0.98
CA GLY A 244 -9.79 -21.62 0.39
C GLY A 244 -8.85 -22.73 0.88
N ARG A 245 -7.65 -22.83 0.31
CA ARG A 245 -6.63 -23.83 0.65
C ARG A 245 -5.51 -23.21 1.48
N THR A 246 -4.73 -24.07 2.11
CA THR A 246 -3.58 -23.71 2.94
C THR A 246 -2.26 -23.91 2.19
N VAL A 247 -1.31 -23.03 2.48
CA VAL A 247 0.08 -23.07 2.02
C VAL A 247 0.95 -22.41 3.08
N HIS A 248 2.12 -22.96 3.32
CA HIS A 248 3.11 -22.40 4.22
C HIS A 248 4.23 -21.78 3.41
N ASP A 249 4.19 -20.45 3.27
CA ASP A 249 5.10 -19.70 2.41
C ASP A 249 5.99 -18.76 3.23
N SER A 250 7.29 -18.77 2.96
CA SER A 250 8.24 -17.87 3.61
C SER A 250 9.51 -17.66 2.78
N TRP A 251 10.14 -16.49 2.97
CA TRP A 251 11.46 -16.22 2.43
C TRP A 251 12.54 -17.06 3.11
N LEU A 252 13.50 -17.51 2.32
CA LEU A 252 14.75 -18.11 2.79
C LEU A 252 15.68 -17.05 3.41
N TRP A 253 15.79 -15.90 2.76
CA TRP A 253 16.65 -14.79 3.19
C TRP A 253 16.16 -13.47 2.58
N ARG A 254 16.53 -12.36 3.23
CA ARG A 254 16.37 -11.00 2.72
C ARG A 254 17.58 -10.16 3.08
N PHE A 255 17.90 -9.14 2.29
CA PHE A 255 19.09 -8.31 2.54
C PHE A 255 19.04 -7.62 3.91
N GLU A 256 17.84 -7.31 4.43
CA GLU A 256 17.69 -6.69 5.75
C GLU A 256 18.10 -7.62 6.91
N GLN A 257 18.26 -8.92 6.67
CA GLN A 257 18.71 -9.90 7.66
C GLN A 257 20.24 -9.93 7.82
N GLY A 258 20.98 -9.11 7.05
CA GLY A 258 22.43 -9.12 7.01
C GLY A 258 22.99 -10.13 5.99
N PRO A 259 24.30 -10.44 6.07
CA PRO A 259 24.94 -11.37 5.14
C PRO A 259 24.22 -12.72 5.07
N ILE A 260 24.19 -13.31 3.88
CA ILE A 260 23.56 -14.62 3.68
C ILE A 260 24.36 -15.72 4.40
N ASP A 261 23.65 -16.53 5.20
CA ASP A 261 24.20 -17.72 5.87
C ASP A 261 23.70 -18.97 5.12
N TRP A 262 24.55 -19.51 4.24
CA TRP A 262 24.20 -20.66 3.41
C TRP A 262 23.92 -21.94 4.20
N ASP A 263 24.50 -22.12 5.39
CA ASP A 263 24.21 -23.28 6.23
C ASP A 263 22.80 -23.18 6.82
N ARG A 264 22.39 -21.97 7.23
CA ARG A 264 21.01 -21.70 7.62
C ARG A 264 20.05 -21.90 6.45
N ILE A 265 20.38 -21.41 5.26
CA ILE A 265 19.54 -21.62 4.07
C ILE A 265 19.39 -23.10 3.76
N GLY A 266 20.47 -23.88 3.83
CA GLY A 266 20.42 -25.33 3.65
C GLY A 266 19.47 -26.02 4.63
N ARG A 267 19.49 -25.62 5.91
CA ARG A 267 18.56 -26.14 6.93
C ARG A 267 17.11 -25.76 6.60
N GLU A 268 16.84 -24.52 6.22
CA GLU A 268 15.48 -24.08 5.84
C GLU A 268 14.96 -24.80 4.59
N VAL A 269 15.79 -24.91 3.55
CA VAL A 269 15.52 -25.67 2.32
C VAL A 269 15.20 -27.13 2.66
N SER A 270 15.88 -27.72 3.64
CA SER A 270 15.63 -29.09 4.09
C SER A 270 14.24 -29.32 4.71
N THR A 271 13.48 -28.26 5.00
CA THR A 271 12.07 -28.34 5.46
C THR A 271 11.05 -28.09 4.34
N ALA A 272 11.49 -27.64 3.16
CA ALA A 272 10.60 -27.23 2.07
C ALA A 272 10.13 -28.42 1.21
N ASP A 273 8.86 -28.43 0.84
CA ASP A 273 8.35 -29.29 -0.24
C ASP A 273 8.71 -28.71 -1.61
N VAL A 274 8.68 -27.38 -1.70
CA VAL A 274 8.91 -26.62 -2.93
C VAL A 274 9.86 -25.46 -2.66
N VAL A 275 10.89 -25.31 -3.48
CA VAL A 275 11.77 -24.13 -3.47
C VAL A 275 11.62 -23.35 -4.77
N VAL A 276 11.43 -22.03 -4.67
CA VAL A 276 11.20 -21.15 -5.83
C VAL A 276 12.25 -20.03 -5.87
N THR A 277 12.79 -19.72 -7.05
CA THR A 277 13.74 -18.62 -7.25
C THR A 277 13.72 -18.09 -8.68
N ALA A 278 14.14 -16.84 -8.89
CA ALA A 278 14.18 -16.18 -10.19
C ALA A 278 15.63 -15.72 -10.52
N PRO A 279 16.50 -16.61 -11.08
CA PRO A 279 17.94 -16.36 -11.17
C PRO A 279 18.35 -15.23 -12.14
N GLY A 280 17.48 -14.86 -13.08
CA GLY A 280 17.73 -13.76 -14.02
C GLY A 280 17.01 -12.46 -13.68
N TYR A 281 16.27 -12.42 -12.57
CA TYR A 281 15.46 -11.27 -12.20
C TYR A 281 16.21 -10.37 -11.23
N THR A 282 16.49 -9.13 -11.64
CA THR A 282 17.17 -8.14 -10.79
C THR A 282 16.18 -7.37 -9.91
N GLY A 283 15.01 -7.02 -10.44
CA GLY A 283 13.98 -6.24 -9.75
C GLY A 283 14.21 -4.71 -9.77
N ASP A 284 13.33 -4.00 -9.08
CA ASP A 284 13.33 -2.53 -9.00
C ASP A 284 14.39 -2.02 -8.00
N PRO A 285 15.36 -1.19 -8.44
CA PRO A 285 16.36 -0.61 -7.55
C PRO A 285 15.78 0.35 -6.51
N ASP A 286 14.67 1.03 -6.78
CA ASP A 286 14.02 1.94 -5.80
C ASP A 286 13.48 1.16 -4.58
N ASP A 287 13.09 -0.11 -4.79
CA ASP A 287 12.62 -1.02 -3.75
C ASP A 287 13.73 -1.96 -3.23
N LYS A 288 15.01 -1.67 -3.54
CA LYS A 288 16.20 -2.44 -3.14
C LYS A 288 16.13 -3.94 -3.51
N GLU A 289 15.27 -4.32 -4.45
CA GLU A 289 15.11 -5.70 -4.91
C GLU A 289 16.40 -6.31 -5.48
N PRO A 290 17.32 -5.55 -6.14
CA PRO A 290 18.60 -6.11 -6.57
C PRO A 290 19.43 -6.72 -5.44
N LEU A 291 19.31 -6.20 -4.20
CA LEU A 291 20.02 -6.73 -3.04
C LEU A 291 19.43 -8.07 -2.56
N ASP A 292 18.12 -8.28 -2.69
CA ASP A 292 17.49 -9.56 -2.37
C ASP A 292 17.77 -10.62 -3.44
N ASN A 293 17.82 -10.19 -4.71
CA ASN A 293 17.90 -11.09 -5.85
C ASN A 293 19.32 -11.52 -6.22
N GLN A 294 20.35 -10.87 -5.67
CA GLN A 294 21.76 -11.12 -6.02
C GLN A 294 22.23 -12.57 -5.80
N HIS A 295 21.57 -13.32 -4.92
CA HIS A 295 21.92 -14.71 -4.59
C HIS A 295 21.04 -15.77 -5.28
N ASN A 296 20.09 -15.36 -6.15
CA ASN A 296 19.14 -16.27 -6.77
C ASN A 296 19.85 -17.33 -7.64
N ALA A 297 20.85 -16.92 -8.42
CA ALA A 297 21.63 -17.83 -9.26
C ALA A 297 22.50 -18.80 -8.43
N GLU A 298 23.07 -18.34 -7.31
CA GLU A 298 23.86 -19.19 -6.42
C GLU A 298 23.00 -20.26 -5.74
N LEU A 299 21.76 -19.92 -5.36
CA LEU A 299 20.81 -20.91 -4.83
C LEU A 299 20.50 -21.99 -5.87
N VAL A 300 20.29 -21.63 -7.13
CA VAL A 300 20.07 -22.61 -8.22
C VAL A 300 21.22 -23.59 -8.31
N SER A 301 22.46 -23.09 -8.41
CA SER A 301 23.66 -23.94 -8.47
C SER A 301 23.77 -24.89 -7.28
N ARG A 302 23.38 -24.44 -6.08
CA ARG A 302 23.37 -25.29 -4.88
C ARG A 302 22.26 -26.34 -4.93
N LEU A 303 21.02 -25.96 -5.29
CA LEU A 303 19.88 -26.88 -5.38
C LEU A 303 20.09 -27.97 -6.42
N GLU A 304 20.70 -27.66 -7.57
CA GLU A 304 20.99 -28.63 -8.62
C GLU A 304 21.97 -29.74 -8.17
N THR A 305 22.82 -29.46 -7.17
CA THR A 305 23.71 -30.46 -6.57
C THR A 305 23.04 -31.32 -5.49
N LEU A 306 21.87 -30.90 -4.99
CA LEU A 306 21.16 -31.62 -3.94
C LEU A 306 20.28 -32.72 -4.53
N PHE A 307 20.66 -33.97 -4.30
CA PHE A 307 19.87 -35.13 -4.72
C PHE A 307 18.44 -35.15 -4.14
N ALA A 308 18.20 -34.43 -3.04
CA ALA A 308 16.88 -34.33 -2.40
C ALA A 308 15.83 -33.65 -3.29
N PHE A 309 16.21 -32.92 -4.33
CA PHE A 309 15.29 -32.25 -5.24
C PHE A 309 15.30 -32.88 -6.64
N GLU A 310 14.17 -32.73 -7.32
CA GLU A 310 14.04 -33.03 -8.75
C GLU A 310 14.69 -31.92 -9.58
N PRO A 311 15.02 -32.18 -10.87
CA PRO A 311 15.40 -31.11 -11.78
C PRO A 311 14.35 -29.98 -11.79
N PRO A 312 14.76 -28.71 -11.89
CA PRO A 312 13.81 -27.61 -11.79
C PRO A 312 12.79 -27.64 -12.92
N THR A 313 11.53 -27.39 -12.57
CA THR A 313 10.49 -27.03 -13.53
C THR A 313 10.56 -25.53 -13.76
N GLU A 314 10.57 -25.12 -15.02
CA GLU A 314 10.63 -23.70 -15.40
C GLU A 314 9.21 -23.15 -15.59
N LEU A 315 8.94 -22.04 -14.91
CA LEU A 315 7.77 -21.20 -15.13
C LEU A 315 8.20 -19.89 -15.80
N ARG A 316 7.38 -19.44 -16.74
CA ARG A 316 7.54 -18.16 -17.43
C ARG A 316 6.39 -17.25 -17.03
N LEU A 317 6.70 -16.25 -16.21
CA LEU A 317 5.69 -15.44 -15.55
C LEU A 317 5.75 -13.97 -15.96
N GLY A 318 4.58 -13.36 -16.02
CA GLY A 318 4.41 -11.94 -16.30
C GLY A 318 4.59 -11.55 -17.77
N ARG A 319 4.41 -10.26 -18.02
CA ARG A 319 4.57 -9.59 -19.32
C ARG A 319 5.98 -9.72 -19.87
N PHE A 320 7.00 -9.76 -19.02
CA PHE A 320 8.40 -9.81 -19.44
C PHE A 320 8.96 -11.24 -19.57
N ASP A 321 8.09 -12.26 -19.50
CA ASP A 321 8.49 -13.66 -19.65
C ASP A 321 9.58 -14.06 -18.63
N THR A 322 9.41 -13.60 -17.39
CA THR A 322 10.42 -13.78 -16.34
C THR A 322 10.58 -15.25 -16.02
N ARG A 323 11.82 -15.74 -16.09
CA ARG A 323 12.19 -17.11 -15.78
C ARG A 323 12.19 -17.34 -14.27
N VAL A 324 11.26 -18.16 -13.81
CA VAL A 324 11.15 -18.64 -12.42
C VAL A 324 11.40 -20.14 -12.40
N LEU A 325 12.27 -20.60 -11.51
CA LEU A 325 12.60 -22.01 -11.34
C LEU A 325 11.96 -22.55 -10.08
N VAL A 326 11.32 -23.72 -10.23
CA VAL A 326 10.58 -24.41 -9.17
C VAL A 326 11.21 -25.78 -8.95
N PHE A 327 11.69 -26.03 -7.73
CA PHE A 327 12.31 -27.29 -7.32
C PHE A 327 11.37 -28.04 -6.40
N PHE A 328 10.94 -29.23 -6.82
CA PHE A 328 10.14 -30.13 -5.98
C PHE A 328 11.05 -31.10 -5.23
N ARG A 329 10.77 -31.31 -3.95
CA ARG A 329 11.45 -32.35 -3.17
C ARG A 329 11.07 -33.72 -3.69
N ARG A 330 12.07 -34.58 -3.90
CA ARG A 330 11.86 -36.00 -4.20
C ARG A 330 11.19 -36.67 -3.00
N ARG A 331 10.06 -37.32 -3.23
CA ARG A 331 9.46 -38.21 -2.24
C ARG A 331 10.22 -39.53 -2.22
N ALA A 332 10.50 -40.05 -1.02
CA ALA A 332 10.92 -41.44 -0.88
C ALA A 332 9.81 -42.32 -1.47
N ARG A 333 10.17 -43.16 -2.44
CA ARG A 333 9.24 -44.13 -3.05
C ARG A 333 8.84 -45.20 -2.07
#